data_AF-A0A6M1TB00-F1
#
_entry.id   AF-A0A6M1TB00-F1
#
_cell.length_a   1.000
_cell.length_b   1.000
_cell.length_c   1.000
_cell.angle_alpha   90.00
_cell.angle_beta   90.00
_cell.angle_gamma   90.00
#
_symmetry.space_group_name_H-M   'P 1'
#
loop_
_entity.id
_entity.type
_entity.pdbx_description
1 polymer ?
#
loop_
_entity_poly.entity_id
_entity_poly.type
_entity_poly.pdbx_seq_one_letter_code
_entity_poly.pdbx_strand_id
1 'polypeptide(L)'
;MKRLNFTLDNETVQLLGELSEKYYNGNKSQTVRAALESLAVHAGHEGWIIAGYTPKELDTEESCHSCGESHDKGDVLYRPVFEKGSSPKALPSIPSEHWLDCPECAEKQVQS
;
A
#
# COMPACT_ATOMS: atom_id res chain seq x y z
N MET A 1 18.08 -21.02 -8.17
CA MET A 1 17.78 -20.28 -6.93
C MET A 1 19.07 -19.98 -6.19
N LYS A 2 19.31 -18.74 -5.75
CA LYS A 2 20.42 -18.41 -4.84
C LYS A 2 19.95 -18.61 -3.40
N ARG A 3 20.70 -19.39 -2.61
CA ARG A 3 20.42 -19.60 -1.18
C ARG A 3 21.09 -18.47 -0.39
N LEU A 4 20.30 -17.66 0.30
CA LEU A 4 20.78 -16.64 1.23
C LEU A 4 20.72 -17.21 2.65
N ASN A 5 21.79 -17.02 3.43
CA ASN A 5 21.83 -17.40 4.83
C ASN A 5 21.80 -16.12 5.66
N PHE A 6 20.84 -16.07 6.59
CA PHE A 6 20.71 -14.96 7.54
C PHE A 6 20.99 -15.49 8.94
N THR A 7 21.65 -14.67 9.74
CA THR A 7 21.79 -14.92 11.18
C THR A 7 20.79 -14.01 11.88
N LEU A 8 19.89 -14.62 12.64
CA LEU A 8 18.86 -13.94 13.42
C LEU A 8 18.97 -14.42 14.87
N ASP A 9 18.62 -13.57 15.82
CA ASP A 9 18.47 -13.98 17.20
C ASP A 9 17.21 -14.88 17.37
N ASN A 10 17.15 -15.59 18.50
CA ASN A 10 16.09 -16.57 18.74
C ASN A 10 14.70 -15.93 18.86
N GLU A 11 14.60 -14.70 19.38
CA GLU A 11 13.32 -14.00 19.54
C GLU A 11 12.75 -13.64 18.16
N THR A 12 13.61 -13.14 17.27
CA THR A 12 13.26 -12.85 15.87
C THR A 12 12.83 -14.12 15.11
N VAL A 13 13.50 -15.25 15.33
CA VAL A 13 13.11 -16.53 14.71
C VAL A 13 11.73 -16.99 15.18
N GLN A 14 11.42 -16.81 16.46
CA GLN A 14 10.11 -17.16 17.02
C GLN A 14 9.01 -16.28 16.42
N LEU A 15 9.21 -14.96 16.41
CA LEU A 15 8.26 -14.01 15.82
C LEU A 15 8.00 -14.32 14.34
N LEU A 16 9.04 -14.59 13.55
CA LEU A 16 8.89 -14.99 12.15
C LEU A 16 8.12 -16.31 12.00
N GLY A 17 8.29 -17.25 12.93
CA GLY A 17 7.51 -18.48 12.98
C GLY A 17 6.02 -18.21 13.15
N GLU A 18 5.66 -17.38 14.13
CA GLU A 18 4.27 -17.01 14.42
C GLU A 18 3.60 -16.29 13.24
N LEU A 19 4.31 -15.33 12.63
CA LEU A 19 3.84 -14.63 11.44
C LEU A 19 3.67 -15.58 10.24
N SER A 20 4.57 -16.54 10.11
CA SER A 20 4.51 -17.52 9.03
C SER A 20 3.30 -18.42 9.14
N GLU A 21 3.00 -18.94 10.33
CA GLU A 21 1.78 -19.72 10.57
C GLU A 21 0.51 -18.91 10.29
N LYS A 22 0.49 -17.66 10.76
CA LYS A 22 -0.70 -16.80 10.65
C LYS A 22 -1.02 -16.34 9.23
N TYR A 23 -0.01 -16.02 8.43
CA TYR A 23 -0.20 -15.35 7.14
C TYR A 23 0.31 -16.14 5.93
N TYR A 24 1.14 -17.17 6.15
CA TYR A 24 1.86 -17.86 5.08
C TYR A 24 1.87 -19.39 5.25
N ASN A 25 0.92 -19.96 6.01
CA ASN A 25 0.77 -21.40 6.22
C ASN A 25 2.08 -22.10 6.69
N GLY A 26 2.84 -21.44 7.55
CA GLY A 26 4.11 -21.95 8.10
C GLY A 26 5.30 -21.90 7.14
N ASN A 27 5.16 -21.33 5.94
CA ASN A 27 6.26 -21.18 4.98
C ASN A 27 7.20 -20.02 5.34
N LYS A 28 8.19 -20.30 6.20
CA LYS A 28 9.16 -19.31 6.70
C LYS A 28 9.94 -18.61 5.58
N SER A 29 10.30 -19.33 4.52
CA SER A 29 11.05 -18.75 3.39
C SER A 29 10.21 -17.71 2.65
N GLN A 30 8.91 -17.98 2.46
CA GLN A 30 7.98 -17.04 1.86
C GLN A 30 7.77 -15.82 2.76
N THR A 31 7.65 -16.02 4.08
CA THR A 31 7.50 -14.92 5.05
C THR A 31 8.69 -13.97 5.03
N VAL A 32 9.93 -14.50 5.09
CA VAL A 32 11.15 -13.67 5.01
C VAL A 32 11.22 -12.93 3.67
N ARG A 33 10.86 -13.60 2.57
CA ARG A 33 10.85 -12.97 1.25
C ARG A 33 9.83 -11.84 1.15
N ALA A 34 8.59 -12.08 1.59
CA ALA A 34 7.55 -11.07 1.60
C ALA A 34 7.90 -9.89 2.52
N ALA A 35 8.52 -10.14 3.67
CA ALA A 35 9.00 -9.09 4.56
C ALA A 35 10.14 -8.27 3.95
N LEU A 36 11.08 -8.91 3.24
CA LEU A 36 12.16 -8.21 2.53
C LEU A 36 11.65 -7.46 1.30
N GLU A 37 10.69 -8.01 0.57
CA GLU A 37 10.03 -7.33 -0.57
C GLU A 37 9.23 -6.13 -0.07
N SER A 38 8.44 -6.29 1.00
CA SER A 38 7.75 -5.20 1.68
C SER A 38 8.73 -4.15 2.20
N LEU A 39 9.82 -4.54 2.87
CA LEU A 39 10.84 -3.61 3.31
C LEU A 39 11.53 -2.92 2.12
N ALA A 40 11.81 -3.60 1.02
CA ALA A 40 12.45 -3.01 -0.15
C ALA A 40 11.54 -2.00 -0.85
N VAL A 41 10.23 -2.27 -0.87
CA VAL A 41 9.18 -1.33 -1.26
C VAL A 41 9.24 -0.13 -0.31
N HIS A 42 8.98 -0.32 0.98
CA HIS A 42 8.79 0.79 1.93
C HIS A 42 10.06 1.54 2.36
N ALA A 43 11.24 0.91 2.39
CA ALA A 43 12.49 1.52 2.84
C ALA A 43 13.16 2.40 1.78
N GLY A 44 12.70 2.33 0.52
CA GLY A 44 13.38 2.92 -0.63
C GLY A 44 12.51 3.77 -1.55
N HIS A 45 11.26 4.06 -1.22
CA HIS A 45 10.41 4.85 -2.11
C HIS A 45 10.87 6.31 -2.19
N GLU A 46 11.38 6.67 -3.37
CA GLU A 46 11.45 8.06 -3.80
C GLU A 46 10.04 8.51 -4.20
N GLY A 47 9.43 9.43 -3.44
CA GLY A 47 8.12 10.01 -3.77
C GLY A 47 7.09 9.85 -2.65
N TRP A 48 5.86 9.47 -3.02
CA TRP A 48 4.69 9.33 -2.14
C TRP A 48 4.06 7.96 -2.31
N ILE A 49 3.55 7.39 -1.22
CA ILE A 49 2.75 6.17 -1.23
C ILE A 49 1.33 6.48 -0.75
N ILE A 50 0.34 5.70 -1.20
CA ILE A 50 -1.02 5.77 -0.64
C ILE A 50 -1.01 5.02 0.68
N ALA A 51 -1.18 5.73 1.80
CA ALA A 51 -1.25 5.16 3.15
C ALA A 51 -2.68 4.85 3.60
N GLY A 52 -3.68 5.29 2.84
CA GLY A 52 -5.08 5.03 3.12
C GLY A 52 -6.00 5.87 2.26
N TYR A 53 -7.29 5.87 2.62
CA TYR A 53 -8.33 6.57 1.89
C TYR A 53 -9.29 7.27 2.85
N THR A 54 -9.85 8.40 2.40
CA THR A 54 -10.90 9.14 3.12
C THR A 54 -12.15 9.25 2.25
N PRO A 55 -13.35 8.97 2.79
CA PRO A 55 -14.58 9.08 2.02
C PRO A 55 -14.92 10.53 1.71
N LYS A 56 -15.49 10.77 0.53
CA LYS A 56 -16.01 12.06 0.07
C LYS A 56 -17.33 11.83 -0.65
N GLU A 57 -18.39 12.44 -0.14
CA GLU A 57 -19.66 12.55 -0.85
C GLU A 57 -19.50 13.52 -2.03
N LEU A 58 -20.01 13.13 -3.20
CA LEU A 58 -19.88 13.91 -4.42
C LEU A 58 -20.88 15.07 -4.46
N ASP A 59 -20.38 16.28 -4.64
CA ASP A 59 -21.20 17.48 -4.85
C ASP A 59 -21.75 17.59 -6.29
N THR A 60 -21.07 16.93 -7.23
CA THR A 60 -21.31 16.92 -8.69
C THR A 60 -21.00 15.54 -9.27
N GLU A 61 -21.36 15.29 -10.54
CA GLU A 61 -20.88 14.11 -11.26
C GLU A 61 -19.35 14.14 -11.35
N GLU A 62 -18.69 13.03 -11.02
CA GLU A 62 -17.24 12.87 -11.05
C GLU A 62 -16.89 11.46 -11.56
N SER A 63 -15.73 11.32 -12.20
CA SER A 63 -15.25 10.01 -12.64
C SER A 63 -14.20 9.44 -11.69
N CYS A 64 -14.24 8.12 -11.48
CA CYS A 64 -13.21 7.39 -10.78
C CYS A 64 -11.86 7.54 -11.51
N HIS A 65 -10.81 7.91 -10.79
CA HIS A 65 -9.47 8.09 -11.32
C HIS A 65 -8.90 6.77 -11.88
N SER A 66 -9.11 5.65 -11.19
CA SER A 66 -8.53 4.36 -11.58
C SER A 66 -9.26 3.65 -12.73
N CYS A 67 -10.60 3.67 -12.76
CA CYS A 67 -11.38 2.93 -13.78
C CYS A 67 -12.11 3.82 -14.79
N GLY A 68 -12.20 5.13 -14.56
CA GLY A 68 -12.90 6.08 -15.43
C GLY A 68 -14.43 6.01 -15.37
N GLU A 69 -15.01 5.18 -14.50
CA GLU A 69 -16.46 5.11 -14.31
C GLU A 69 -17.01 6.42 -13.74
N SER A 70 -18.10 6.93 -14.31
CA SER A 70 -18.79 8.12 -13.81
C SER A 70 -19.71 7.78 -12.65
N HIS A 71 -19.71 8.65 -11.65
CA HIS A 71 -20.52 8.55 -10.44
C HIS A 71 -21.33 9.83 -10.25
N ASP A 72 -22.53 9.67 -9.72
CA ASP A 72 -23.50 10.76 -9.61
C ASP A 72 -23.30 11.56 -8.32
N LYS A 73 -23.89 12.76 -8.31
CA LYS A 73 -24.00 13.56 -7.08
C LYS A 73 -24.65 12.74 -5.96
N GLY A 74 -24.04 12.76 -4.78
CA GLY A 74 -24.48 12.01 -3.59
C GLY A 74 -23.84 10.63 -3.45
N ASP A 75 -23.13 10.14 -4.47
CA ASP A 75 -22.30 8.95 -4.33
C ASP A 75 -21.09 9.23 -3.42
N VAL A 76 -20.55 8.18 -2.81
CA VAL A 76 -19.35 8.26 -1.97
C VAL A 76 -18.16 7.65 -2.72
N LEU A 77 -17.19 8.50 -3.04
CA LEU A 77 -15.87 8.09 -3.55
C LEU A 77 -14.80 8.30 -2.48
N TYR A 78 -13.59 7.83 -2.76
CA TYR A 78 -12.50 7.80 -1.80
C TYR A 78 -11.30 8.58 -2.30
N ARG A 79 -10.85 9.56 -1.51
CA ARG A 79 -9.62 10.32 -1.77
C ARG A 79 -8.43 9.62 -1.13
N PRO A 80 -7.34 9.34 -1.86
CA PRO A 80 -6.13 8.76 -1.28
C PRO A 80 -5.47 9.74 -0.30
N VAL A 81 -4.92 9.19 0.77
CA VAL A 81 -4.05 9.88 1.73
C VAL A 81 -2.63 9.46 1.42
N PHE A 82 -1.78 10.44 1.10
CA PHE A 82 -0.40 10.18 0.74
C PHE A 82 0.54 10.31 1.95
N GLU A 83 1.44 9.34 2.11
CA GLU A 83 2.55 9.41 3.05
C GLU A 83 3.86 9.73 2.32
N LYS A 84 4.66 10.64 2.89
CA LYS A 84 5.90 11.13 2.29
C LYS A 84 7.01 10.10 2.45
N GLY A 85 7.59 9.66 1.34
CA GLY A 85 8.81 8.86 1.34
C GLY A 85 10.06 9.63 1.76
N SER A 86 11.20 8.97 1.64
CA SER A 86 12.51 9.44 2.17
C SER A 86 13.20 10.51 1.31
N SER A 87 12.64 10.91 0.18
CA SER A 87 13.30 11.83 -0.77
C SER A 87 13.30 13.29 -0.28
N PRO A 88 14.45 14.01 -0.35
CA PRO A 88 14.57 15.42 0.03
C PRO A 88 13.84 16.40 -0.89
N LYS A 89 13.21 15.94 -1.99
CA LYS A 89 12.37 16.76 -2.90
C LYS A 89 10.96 16.19 -3.11
N ALA A 90 10.42 15.46 -2.13
CA ALA A 90 9.10 14.84 -2.27
C ALA A 90 7.94 15.86 -2.34
N LEU A 91 8.02 17.00 -1.63
CA LEU A 91 6.89 17.96 -1.57
C LEU A 91 6.42 18.49 -2.95
N PRO A 92 7.32 18.94 -3.85
CA PRO A 92 6.93 19.33 -5.21
C PRO A 92 6.38 18.20 -6.08
N SER A 93 6.58 16.94 -5.71
CA SER A 93 6.17 15.77 -6.51
C SER A 93 4.91 15.08 -5.97
N ILE A 94 4.19 15.70 -5.03
CA ILE A 94 2.90 15.17 -4.57
C ILE A 94 1.87 15.25 -5.70
N PRO A 95 1.06 14.20 -5.92
CA PRO A 95 -0.06 14.29 -6.85
C PRO A 95 -0.98 15.46 -6.47
N SER A 96 -1.18 16.39 -7.41
CA SER A 96 -2.01 17.58 -7.23
C SER A 96 -3.35 17.50 -7.95
N GLU A 97 -3.59 16.39 -8.65
CA GLU A 97 -4.83 16.12 -9.37
C GLU A 97 -6.01 15.83 -8.43
N HIS A 98 -7.23 16.02 -8.95
CA HIS A 98 -8.43 15.63 -8.23
C HIS A 98 -8.60 14.11 -8.28
N TRP A 99 -7.91 13.41 -7.39
CA TRP A 99 -7.96 11.95 -7.31
C TRP A 99 -9.10 11.50 -6.40
N LEU A 100 -10.07 10.79 -7.01
CA LEU A 100 -11.13 10.07 -6.32
C LEU A 100 -11.27 8.67 -6.92
N ASP A 101 -11.25 7.63 -6.09
CA ASP A 101 -11.49 6.25 -6.52
C ASP A 101 -12.85 5.74 -6.04
N CYS A 102 -13.49 4.92 -6.87
CA CYS A 102 -14.67 4.15 -6.46
C CYS A 102 -14.30 3.11 -5.38
N PRO A 103 -15.28 2.60 -4.61
CA PRO A 103 -15.02 1.65 -3.53
C PRO A 103 -14.16 0.45 -3.97
N GLU A 104 -14.46 -0.11 -5.15
CA GLU A 104 -13.73 -1.27 -5.67
C GLU A 104 -12.26 -0.96 -6.01
N CYS A 105 -11.99 0.22 -6.57
CA CYS A 105 -10.63 0.64 -6.91
C CYS A 105 -9.82 0.98 -5.66
N ALA A 106 -10.43 1.66 -4.69
CA ALA A 106 -9.79 1.97 -3.41
C ALA A 106 -9.40 0.70 -2.64
N GLU A 107 -10.28 -0.31 -2.59
CA GLU A 107 -9.98 -1.59 -1.94
C GLU A 107 -8.83 -2.36 -2.62
N LYS A 108 -8.81 -2.39 -3.96
CA LYS A 108 -7.73 -3.06 -4.72
C LYS A 108 -6.38 -2.41 -4.46
N GLN A 109 -6.32 -1.07 -4.36
CA GLN A 109 -5.08 -0.33 -4.09
C GLN A 109 -4.52 -0.64 -2.69
N VAL A 110 -5.37 -0.76 -1.67
CA VAL A 110 -4.94 -1.06 -0.28
C VAL A 110 -4.38 -2.49 -0.12
N GLN A 111 -4.70 -3.41 -1.03
CA GLN A 111 -4.22 -4.79 -1.01
C GLN A 111 -2.89 -5.00 -1.76
N SER A 112 -2.30 -3.94 -2.34
CA SER A 112 -1.09 -4.00 -3.19
C SER A 112 0.21 -3.85 -2.41
#